data_AF-A0A8T4XQ79-F1
#
_entry.id   AF-A0A8T4XQ79-F1
#
_cell.length_a   1.000
_cell.length_b   1.000
_cell.length_c   1.000
_cell.angle_alpha   90.00
_cell.angle_beta   90.00
_cell.angle_gamma   90.00
#
_symmetry.space_group_name_H-M   'P 1'
#
loop_
_entity.id
_entity.type
_entity.pdbx_description
1 polymer ?
#
loop_
_entity_poly.entity_id
_entity_poly.type
_entity_poly.pdbx_seq_one_letter_code
_entity_poly.pdbx_strand_id
1 'polypeptide(L)'
;TYINGESIYGSERCPFSTSVGTFTAKGNKAYFHVFPWPGREICIAGVGNDIKDAYMLATGEPVKFSKKNGRIIFRNLPARPSDPYDTVIALELDGKPQAFAFRV
;
A
#
# COMPACT_ATOMS: atom_id res chain seq x y z
N THR A 1 -9.79 -18.80 -6.90
CA THR A 1 -9.02 -18.18 -5.82
C THR A 1 -9.15 -16.68 -5.95
N TYR A 2 -9.70 -15.99 -4.95
CA TYR A 2 -9.85 -14.53 -5.02
C TYR A 2 -8.47 -13.89 -4.98
N ILE A 3 -8.10 -13.21 -6.06
CA ILE A 3 -6.73 -12.70 -6.31
C ILE A 3 -6.24 -11.79 -5.17
N ASN A 4 -7.12 -10.96 -4.60
CA ASN A 4 -6.80 -10.08 -3.48
C ASN A 4 -7.25 -10.62 -2.11
N GLY A 5 -7.61 -11.91 -1.98
CA GLY A 5 -8.16 -12.44 -0.72
C GLY A 5 -7.20 -12.30 0.48
N GLU A 6 -5.90 -12.32 0.23
CA GLU A 6 -4.86 -12.19 1.27
C GLU A 6 -4.95 -10.86 2.03
N SER A 7 -5.37 -9.77 1.37
CA SER A 7 -5.45 -8.45 1.99
C SER A 7 -6.66 -8.29 2.91
N ILE A 8 -7.63 -9.21 2.87
CA ILE A 8 -8.84 -9.13 3.71
C ILE A 8 -8.86 -10.24 4.76
N TYR A 9 -8.63 -11.50 4.37
CA TYR A 9 -8.81 -12.63 5.28
C TYR A 9 -7.73 -12.67 6.39
N GLY A 10 -8.18 -12.53 7.63
CA GLY A 10 -7.32 -12.45 8.81
C GLY A 10 -6.53 -11.15 8.91
N SER A 11 -6.98 -10.10 8.21
CA SER A 11 -6.41 -8.76 8.34
C SER A 11 -6.95 -8.02 9.56
N GLU A 12 -6.19 -7.05 10.04
CA GLU A 12 -6.52 -6.12 11.11
C GLU A 12 -6.54 -4.68 10.59
N ARG A 13 -6.99 -3.75 11.43
CA ARG A 13 -7.01 -2.32 11.11
C ARG A 13 -5.58 -1.81 10.94
N CYS A 14 -5.31 -1.17 9.81
CA CYS A 14 -4.06 -0.46 9.58
C CYS A 14 -4.14 0.97 10.13
N PRO A 15 -3.09 1.49 10.80
CA PRO A 15 -3.09 2.85 11.34
C PRO A 15 -2.81 3.93 10.30
N PHE A 16 -2.71 3.59 9.01
CA PHE A 16 -2.50 4.55 7.92
C PHE A 16 -3.83 5.10 7.40
N SER A 17 -3.79 6.34 6.91
CA SER A 17 -4.93 6.99 6.26
C SER A 17 -4.50 7.66 4.97
N THR A 18 -5.40 7.68 3.99
CA THR A 18 -5.16 8.30 2.68
C THR A 18 -6.48 8.72 2.04
N SER A 19 -6.42 9.65 1.10
CA SER A 19 -7.58 10.09 0.32
C SER A 19 -7.85 9.23 -0.91
N VAL A 20 -6.87 8.41 -1.32
CA VAL A 20 -6.89 7.62 -2.57
C VAL A 20 -7.18 6.14 -2.33
N GLY A 21 -7.81 5.80 -1.21
CA GLY A 21 -8.08 4.40 -0.86
C GLY A 21 -8.10 4.14 0.64
N THR A 22 -7.84 2.88 1.01
CA THR A 22 -7.75 2.44 2.41
C THR A 22 -6.64 1.43 2.61
N PHE A 23 -6.39 1.07 3.87
CA PHE A 23 -5.39 0.07 4.23
C PHE A 23 -5.95 -1.00 5.15
N THR A 24 -5.51 -2.23 4.92
CA THR A 24 -5.57 -3.32 5.89
C THR A 24 -4.16 -3.75 6.26
N ALA A 25 -4.03 -4.45 7.39
CA ALA A 25 -2.75 -4.90 7.90
C ALA A 25 -2.79 -6.40 8.22
N LYS A 26 -1.66 -7.10 8.07
CA LYS A 26 -1.50 -8.47 8.52
C LYS A 26 -0.06 -8.74 8.89
N GLY A 27 0.22 -8.88 10.19
CA GLY A 27 1.59 -9.02 10.68
C GLY A 27 2.44 -7.78 10.36
N ASN A 28 3.47 -7.94 9.54
CA ASN A 28 4.31 -6.84 9.05
C ASN A 28 3.94 -6.37 7.64
N LYS A 29 2.82 -6.84 7.07
CA LYS A 29 2.35 -6.39 5.75
C LYS A 29 1.25 -5.34 5.92
N ALA A 30 1.31 -4.30 5.09
CA ALA A 30 0.20 -3.38 4.88
C ALA A 30 -0.28 -3.52 3.43
N TYR A 31 -1.59 -3.65 3.23
CA TYR A 31 -2.19 -3.73 1.91
C TYR A 31 -2.87 -2.41 1.60
N PHE A 32 -2.41 -1.74 0.56
CA PHE A 32 -3.00 -0.51 0.08
C PHE A 32 -4.03 -0.81 -0.99
N HIS A 33 -5.31 -0.63 -0.63
CA HIS A 33 -6.44 -0.76 -1.53
C HIS A 33 -6.63 0.55 -2.29
N VAL A 34 -6.26 0.58 -3.57
CA VAL A 34 -6.33 1.76 -4.42
C VAL A 34 -7.66 1.75 -5.17
N PHE A 35 -8.58 2.64 -4.79
CA PHE A 35 -9.89 2.76 -5.43
C PHE A 35 -9.85 3.71 -6.64
N PRO A 36 -9.48 5.00 -6.48
CA PRO A 36 -9.21 5.86 -7.62
C PRO A 36 -7.82 5.56 -8.20
N TRP A 37 -7.75 4.72 -9.24
CA TRP A 37 -6.48 4.43 -9.91
C TRP A 37 -5.93 5.67 -10.64
N PRO A 38 -4.75 6.19 -10.25
CA PRO A 38 -4.22 7.44 -10.81
C PRO A 38 -3.39 7.23 -12.09
N GLY A 39 -3.14 5.98 -12.48
CA GLY A 39 -2.18 5.63 -13.54
C GLY A 39 -0.79 5.33 -12.97
N ARG A 40 0.24 6.08 -13.39
CA ARG A 40 1.66 5.68 -13.23
C ARG A 40 2.31 5.99 -11.89
N GLU A 41 1.77 6.93 -11.13
CA GLU A 41 2.30 7.33 -9.83
C GLU A 41 1.18 7.57 -8.83
N ILE A 42 1.41 7.19 -7.58
CA ILE A 42 0.52 7.51 -6.46
C ILE A 42 1.36 7.90 -5.25
N CYS A 43 0.86 8.85 -4.46
CA CYS A 43 1.52 9.34 -3.26
C CYS A 43 0.63 9.09 -2.05
N ILE A 44 1.22 8.57 -0.98
CA ILE A 44 0.58 8.42 0.33
C ILE A 44 1.45 9.05 1.41
N ALA A 45 0.86 9.35 2.55
CA ALA A 45 1.54 9.89 3.71
C ALA A 45 1.15 9.13 4.97
N GLY A 46 1.89 9.35 6.06
CA GLY A 46 1.55 8.78 7.37
C GLY A 46 2.15 7.40 7.63
N VAL A 47 3.09 6.91 6.80
CA VAL A 47 3.76 5.62 7.02
C VAL A 47 5.06 5.82 7.80
N GLY A 48 5.07 5.37 9.06
CA GLY A 48 6.21 5.46 9.96
C GLY A 48 7.31 4.44 9.61
N ASN A 49 6.89 3.20 9.37
CA ASN A 49 7.78 2.06 9.06
C ASN A 49 8.62 2.27 7.81
N ASP A 50 9.81 1.67 7.80
CA ASP A 50 10.54 1.46 6.56
C ASP A 50 9.90 0.35 5.73
N ILE A 51 9.90 0.55 4.41
CA ILE A 51 9.36 -0.40 3.44
C ILE A 51 10.53 -1.20 2.90
N LYS A 52 10.49 -2.51 3.12
CA LYS A 52 11.46 -3.48 2.60
C LYS A 52 11.16 -3.87 1.16
N ASP A 53 9.87 -4.03 0.86
CA ASP A 53 9.42 -4.38 -0.49
C ASP A 53 8.00 -3.83 -0.77
N ALA A 54 7.69 -3.63 -2.04
CA ALA A 54 6.36 -3.27 -2.50
C ALA A 54 6.06 -3.94 -3.85
N TYR A 55 4.88 -4.53 -3.98
CA TYR A 55 4.48 -5.23 -5.19
C TYR A 55 2.97 -5.18 -5.41
N MET A 56 2.54 -5.37 -6.66
CA MET A 56 1.15 -5.54 -7.03
C MET A 56 0.67 -6.90 -6.49
N LEU A 57 -0.31 -6.92 -5.61
CA LEU A 57 -0.77 -8.17 -4.97
C LEU A 57 -1.27 -9.18 -6.02
N ALA A 58 -1.92 -8.68 -7.07
CA ALA A 58 -2.53 -9.52 -8.10
C ALA A 58 -1.53 -10.20 -9.04
N THR A 59 -0.42 -9.52 -9.37
CA THR A 59 0.54 -9.97 -10.39
C THR A 59 1.90 -10.35 -9.81
N GLY A 60 2.20 -9.94 -8.58
CA GLY A 60 3.54 -10.04 -7.98
C GLY A 60 4.55 -9.08 -8.60
N GLU A 61 4.13 -8.18 -9.49
CA GLU A 61 5.04 -7.24 -10.13
C GLU A 61 5.59 -6.22 -9.12
N PRO A 62 6.91 -5.98 -9.10
CA PRO A 62 7.52 -5.05 -8.16
C PRO A 62 7.10 -3.61 -8.46
N VAL A 63 6.73 -2.89 -7.41
CA VAL A 63 6.39 -1.47 -7.45
C VAL A 63 7.59 -0.67 -6.99
N LYS A 64 8.08 0.25 -7.83
CA LYS A 64 9.15 1.16 -7.43
C LYS A 64 8.59 2.18 -6.45
N PHE A 65 9.33 2.50 -5.40
CA PHE A 65 8.92 3.54 -4.46
C PHE A 65 10.08 4.40 -3.98
N SER A 66 9.75 5.58 -3.47
CA SER A 66 10.68 6.39 -2.67
C SER A 66 9.96 6.95 -1.45
N LYS A 67 10.59 6.86 -0.28
CA LYS A 67 10.07 7.39 0.99
C LYS A 67 10.85 8.64 1.40
N LYS A 68 10.14 9.68 1.85
CA LYS A 68 10.72 10.90 2.46
C LYS A 68 9.75 11.48 3.49
N ASN A 69 10.20 11.66 4.74
CA ASN A 69 9.42 12.28 5.82
C ASN A 69 8.00 11.69 5.98
N GLY A 70 7.89 10.36 6.04
CA GLY A 70 6.61 9.66 6.18
C GLY A 70 5.70 9.69 4.93
N ARG A 71 6.16 10.29 3.83
CA ARG A 71 5.51 10.23 2.51
C ARG A 71 6.16 9.19 1.65
N ILE A 72 5.37 8.46 0.89
CA ILE A 72 5.83 7.45 -0.06
C ILE A 72 5.24 7.79 -1.42
N ILE A 73 6.10 7.79 -2.43
CA ILE A 73 5.71 7.93 -3.83
C ILE A 73 5.97 6.58 -4.48
N PHE A 74 4.90 5.93 -4.94
CA PHE A 74 4.98 4.75 -5.78
C PHE A 74 5.06 5.17 -7.24
N ARG A 75 5.91 4.49 -8.01
CA ARG A 75 6.23 4.80 -9.41
C ARG A 75 6.21 3.55 -10.26
N ASN A 76 6.13 3.77 -11.57
CA ASN A 76 6.08 2.71 -12.56
C ASN A 76 4.90 1.77 -12.34
N LEU A 77 3.79 2.33 -11.84
CA LEU A 77 2.53 1.60 -11.73
C LEU A 77 1.95 1.35 -13.14
N PRO A 78 1.19 0.26 -13.33
CA PRO A 78 0.56 -0.01 -14.60
C PRO A 78 -0.40 1.11 -15.00
N ALA A 79 -0.46 1.40 -16.31
CA ALA A 79 -1.30 2.48 -16.83
C ALA A 79 -2.80 2.25 -16.58
N ARG A 80 -3.20 0.99 -16.38
CA ARG A 80 -4.55 0.56 -16.04
C ARG A 80 -4.52 -0.21 -14.71
N PRO A 81 -5.58 -0.15 -13.91
CA PRO A 81 -5.67 -0.95 -12.70
C PRO A 81 -5.67 -2.45 -13.05
N SER A 82 -5.08 -3.29 -12.18
CA SER A 82 -5.12 -4.75 -12.36
C SER A 82 -6.51 -5.32 -12.06
N ASP A 83 -7.27 -4.63 -11.21
CA ASP A 83 -8.67 -4.91 -10.90
C ASP A 83 -9.46 -3.59 -10.94
N PRO A 84 -10.58 -3.51 -11.68
CA PRO A 84 -11.34 -2.27 -11.86
C PRO A 84 -12.02 -1.75 -10.59
N TYR A 85 -12.16 -2.58 -9.55
CA TYR A 85 -12.81 -2.22 -8.29
C TYR A 85 -11.81 -2.04 -7.15
N ASP A 86 -10.80 -2.91 -7.05
CA ASP A 86 -9.83 -2.89 -5.96
C ASP A 86 -8.45 -3.37 -6.42
N THR A 87 -7.61 -2.43 -6.85
CA THR A 87 -6.21 -2.73 -7.13
C THR A 87 -5.39 -2.61 -5.85
N VAL A 88 -4.73 -3.69 -5.45
CA VAL A 88 -4.01 -3.76 -4.17
C VAL A 88 -2.50 -3.74 -4.38
N ILE A 89 -1.83 -2.81 -3.70
CA ILE A 89 -0.37 -2.78 -3.56
C ILE A 89 -0.01 -3.31 -2.17
N ALA A 90 0.74 -4.40 -2.12
CA ALA A 90 1.24 -4.95 -0.86
C ALA A 90 2.57 -4.27 -0.48
N LEU A 91 2.71 -3.91 0.79
CA LEU A 91 3.92 -3.33 1.37
C LEU A 91 4.46 -4.27 2.44
N GLU A 92 5.70 -4.71 2.30
CA GLU A 92 6.42 -5.41 3.35
C GLU A 92 7.15 -4.38 4.23
N LEU A 93 6.75 -4.31 5.49
CA LEU A 93 7.31 -3.37 6.44
C LEU A 93 8.41 -4.04 7.28
N ASP A 94 9.26 -3.21 7.86
CA ASP A 94 10.29 -3.62 8.82
C ASP A 94 9.75 -4.17 10.15
N GLY A 95 8.48 -3.94 10.46
CA GLY A 95 7.77 -4.45 11.63
C GLY A 95 6.26 -4.27 11.52
N LYS A 96 5.55 -4.29 12.66
CA LYS A 96 4.11 -4.02 12.68
C LYS A 96 3.83 -2.61 12.14
N PRO A 97 2.74 -2.38 11.36
CA PRO A 97 2.37 -1.05 10.89
C PRO A 97 2.26 0.00 12.01
N GLN A 98 2.92 1.13 11.82
CA GLN A 98 3.04 2.25 12.75
C GLN A 98 2.90 3.58 12.00
N ALA A 99 1.93 4.39 12.41
CA ALA A 99 1.71 5.69 11.78
C ALA A 99 2.88 6.64 12.00
N PHE A 100 3.18 7.46 11.00
CA PHE A 100 4.19 8.51 11.11
C PHE A 100 3.69 9.61 12.06
N ALA A 101 4.46 9.88 13.12
CA ALA A 101 4.18 10.97 14.04
C ALA A 101 4.58 12.31 13.41
N PHE A 102 3.61 13.04 12.85
CA PHE A 102 3.81 14.42 12.46
C PHE A 102 4.04 15.26 13.72
N ARG A 103 5.28 15.70 13.93
CA ARG A 103 5.58 16.68 14.99
C ARG A 103 5.05 18.03 14.49
N VAL A 104 4.09 18.57 15.23
CA VAL A 104 3.53 19.92 15.07
C VAL A 104 4.42 20.91 15.80
#